data_AF-A0A3L7Q9Q5-F1
#
_entry.id   AF-A0A3L7Q9Q5-F1
#
_cell.length_a   1.000
_cell.length_b   1.000
_cell.length_c   1.000
_cell.angle_alpha   90.00
_cell.angle_beta   90.00
_cell.angle_gamma   90.00
#
_symmetry.space_group_name_H-M   'P 1'
#
loop_
_entity.id
_entity.type
_entity.pdbx_description
1 polymer ?
#
loop_
_entity_poly.entity_id
_entity_poly.type
_entity_poly.pdbx_seq_one_letter_code
_entity_poly.pdbx_strand_id
1 'polypeptide(L)'
;MIPALLVAVLAGGFIYQKIRNQPVYQGQLIGERVTPGQEVAVIVRWDTIGTDPQTQQAVIEYFGRRPAVMINSLMEMRIGALPGGLEIRFSPGQSADLVRVNPHQILDIKKLNLQEAAGWDQLRKTELNAFAAELCRAAAQAQLSDVAVEGLPRYGRPLGINAMVRGLGYHVEAVHDRIRYPCVMEDKEGWLFFLVPDGARQFEIRERGDDAHRSVLPLDFSIQITVPPTIEETPRIEPTLEEESPTAVPSSETSRMPPEKPASNAPPEPEMMKPE
;
A
#
# COMPACT_ATOMS: atom_id res chain seq x y z
N MET A 1 47.05 -45.60 5.64
CA MET A 1 46.48 -44.46 6.41
C MET A 1 46.47 -43.13 5.66
N ILE A 2 47.40 -42.85 4.75
CA ILE A 2 47.47 -41.59 3.98
C ILE A 2 46.23 -41.31 3.08
N PRO A 3 45.55 -42.28 2.44
CA PRO A 3 44.43 -42.00 1.54
C PRO A 3 43.18 -41.43 2.24
N ALA A 4 42.90 -41.90 3.46
CA ALA A 4 41.70 -41.50 4.21
C ALA A 4 41.80 -40.04 4.70
N LEU A 5 43.01 -39.60 5.07
CA LEU A 5 43.26 -38.24 5.53
C LEU A 5 43.09 -37.22 4.40
N LEU A 6 43.51 -37.58 3.18
CA LEU A 6 43.42 -36.71 2.01
C LEU A 6 41.97 -36.53 1.53
N VAL A 7 41.16 -37.60 1.60
CA VAL A 7 39.70 -37.52 1.34
C VAL A 7 38.99 -36.67 2.38
N ALA A 8 39.34 -36.78 3.67
CA ALA A 8 38.75 -35.97 4.73
C ALA A 8 39.07 -34.47 4.57
N VAL A 9 40.31 -34.13 4.18
CA VAL A 9 40.72 -32.74 3.93
C VAL A 9 40.00 -32.16 2.71
N LEU A 10 39.86 -32.93 1.62
CA LEU A 10 39.12 -32.48 0.44
C LEU A 10 37.62 -32.32 0.73
N ALA A 11 37.01 -33.26 1.46
CA ALA A 11 35.62 -33.16 1.89
C ALA A 11 35.40 -31.95 2.82
N GLY A 12 36.30 -31.74 3.78
CA GLY A 12 36.28 -30.57 4.67
C GLY A 12 36.45 -29.26 3.92
N GLY A 13 37.37 -29.21 2.95
CA GLY A 13 37.57 -28.04 2.07
C GLY A 13 36.35 -27.75 1.21
N PHE A 14 35.71 -28.77 0.65
CA PHE A 14 34.48 -28.63 -0.14
C PHE A 14 33.30 -28.16 0.72
N ILE A 15 33.13 -28.70 1.92
CA ILE A 15 32.10 -28.26 2.88
C ILE A 15 32.36 -26.81 3.31
N TYR A 16 33.60 -26.45 3.65
CA TYR A 16 33.98 -25.09 4.03
C TYR A 16 33.75 -24.09 2.89
N GLN A 17 34.12 -24.45 1.66
CA GLN A 17 33.89 -23.62 0.49
C GLN A 17 32.39 -23.46 0.21
N LYS A 18 31.60 -24.53 0.38
CA LYS A 18 30.15 -24.50 0.23
C LYS A 18 29.46 -23.63 1.28
N ILE A 19 29.93 -23.65 2.53
CA ILE A 19 29.43 -22.80 3.62
C ILE A 19 29.81 -21.34 3.38
N ARG A 20 31.06 -21.08 2.98
CA ARG A 20 31.56 -19.72 2.71
C ARG A 20 30.88 -19.05 1.51
N ASN A 21 30.49 -19.85 0.52
CA ASN A 21 29.84 -19.36 -0.70
C ASN A 21 28.31 -19.42 -0.63
N GLN A 22 27.72 -19.52 0.58
CA GLN A 22 26.27 -19.38 0.69
C GLN A 22 25.86 -17.95 0.33
N PRO A 23 24.86 -17.77 -0.55
CA PRO A 23 24.32 -16.46 -0.86
C PRO A 23 23.78 -15.81 0.41
N VAL A 24 24.01 -14.50 0.56
CA VAL A 24 23.58 -13.73 1.73
C VAL A 24 22.29 -13.01 1.35
N TYR A 25 21.19 -13.37 2.00
CA TYR A 25 19.87 -12.77 1.76
C TYR A 25 19.53 -11.66 2.76
N GLN A 26 20.58 -10.99 3.24
CA GLN A 26 20.52 -9.92 4.20
C GLN A 26 21.00 -8.61 3.59
N GLY A 27 20.46 -7.49 4.06
CA GLY A 27 20.94 -6.19 3.62
C GLY A 27 20.20 -5.03 4.25
N GLN A 28 20.63 -3.82 3.86
CA GLN A 28 19.98 -2.57 4.23
C GLN A 28 19.51 -1.88 2.95
N LEU A 29 18.28 -1.39 2.97
CA LEU A 29 17.69 -0.61 1.89
C LEU A 29 17.08 0.67 2.43
N ILE A 30 16.95 1.66 1.54
CA ILE A 30 16.21 2.88 1.81
C ILE A 30 14.79 2.70 1.25
N GLY A 31 13.80 2.87 2.12
CA GLY A 31 12.40 2.92 1.74
C GLY A 31 11.98 4.34 1.35
N GLU A 32 11.05 4.45 0.42
CA GLU A 32 10.51 5.74 -0.04
C GLU A 32 9.05 5.86 0.38
N ARG A 33 8.72 6.94 1.10
CA ARG A 33 7.31 7.30 1.36
C ARG A 33 6.65 7.69 0.04
N VAL A 34 5.49 7.12 -0.19
CA VAL A 34 4.66 7.41 -1.35
C VAL A 34 3.41 8.08 -0.84
N THR A 35 3.15 9.31 -1.27
CA THR A 35 1.84 9.93 -1.03
C THR A 35 0.79 9.01 -1.65
N PRO A 36 -0.26 8.59 -0.91
CA PRO A 36 -1.34 7.79 -1.46
C PRO A 36 -1.95 8.48 -2.68
N GLY A 37 -1.50 8.08 -3.87
CA GLY A 37 -1.76 8.84 -5.09
C GLY A 37 -3.14 8.62 -5.66
N GLN A 38 -3.82 7.52 -5.30
CA GLN A 38 -5.16 7.14 -5.72
C GLN A 38 -5.54 5.78 -5.11
N GLU A 39 -6.85 5.48 -5.12
CA GLU A 39 -7.35 4.12 -4.93
C GLU A 39 -6.75 3.20 -6.01
N VAL A 40 -6.20 2.06 -5.60
CA VAL A 40 -5.69 1.04 -6.53
C VAL A 40 -6.76 -0.02 -6.72
N ALA A 41 -7.03 -0.41 -7.96
CA ALA A 41 -8.02 -1.42 -8.30
C ALA A 41 -7.42 -2.54 -9.16
N VAL A 42 -7.79 -3.78 -8.86
CA VAL A 42 -7.45 -4.97 -9.65
C VAL A 42 -8.68 -5.83 -9.90
N ILE A 43 -8.68 -6.56 -11.02
CA ILE A 43 -9.75 -7.48 -11.38
C ILE A 43 -9.23 -8.92 -11.30
N VAL A 44 -9.83 -9.73 -10.43
CA VAL A 44 -9.66 -11.18 -10.40
C VAL A 44 -10.67 -11.79 -11.37
N ARG A 45 -10.19 -12.24 -12.53
CA ARG A 45 -11.05 -12.60 -13.66
C ARG A 45 -11.87 -13.85 -13.42
N TRP A 46 -13.11 -13.86 -13.91
CA TRP A 46 -14.01 -15.01 -13.77
C TRP A 46 -13.44 -16.33 -14.28
N ASP A 47 -12.71 -16.30 -15.40
CA ASP A 47 -12.13 -17.50 -15.99
C ASP A 47 -10.99 -18.08 -15.15
N THR A 48 -10.28 -17.24 -14.40
CA THR A 48 -9.26 -17.69 -13.43
C THR A 48 -9.88 -18.25 -12.16
N ILE A 49 -11.06 -17.77 -11.77
CA ILE A 49 -11.80 -18.25 -10.59
C ILE A 49 -12.52 -19.57 -10.89
N GLY A 50 -12.98 -19.78 -12.13
CA GLY A 50 -13.64 -21.01 -12.55
C GLY A 50 -15.14 -21.07 -12.20
N THR A 51 -15.81 -19.92 -12.14
CA THR A 51 -17.26 -19.83 -11.89
C THR A 51 -18.08 -19.90 -13.17
N ASP A 52 -19.23 -20.57 -13.14
CA ASP A 52 -20.18 -20.59 -14.27
C ASP A 52 -20.93 -19.24 -14.42
N PRO A 53 -21.52 -18.95 -15.59
CA PRO A 53 -22.19 -17.66 -15.85
C PRO A 53 -23.35 -17.34 -14.90
N GLN A 54 -24.09 -18.35 -14.42
CA GLN A 54 -25.21 -18.12 -13.49
C GLN A 54 -24.68 -17.67 -12.13
N THR A 55 -23.63 -18.32 -11.63
CA THR A 55 -22.92 -17.89 -10.41
C THR A 55 -22.35 -16.47 -10.59
N GLN A 56 -21.70 -16.17 -11.71
CA GLN A 56 -21.14 -14.83 -11.98
C GLN A 56 -22.23 -13.74 -11.91
N GLN A 57 -23.38 -13.95 -12.55
CA GLN A 57 -24.48 -13.00 -12.54
C GLN A 57 -25.03 -12.78 -11.12
N ALA A 58 -25.23 -13.86 -10.35
CA ALA A 58 -25.68 -13.75 -8.96
C ALA A 58 -24.70 -12.96 -8.09
N VAL A 59 -23.39 -13.16 -8.29
CA VAL A 59 -22.33 -12.43 -7.57
C VAL A 59 -22.29 -10.94 -7.94
N ILE A 60 -22.45 -10.61 -9.23
CA ILE A 60 -22.55 -9.22 -9.71
C ILE A 60 -23.75 -8.52 -9.08
N GLU A 61 -24.92 -9.15 -9.10
CA GLU A 61 -26.12 -8.59 -8.47
C GLU A 61 -25.98 -8.45 -6.95
N TYR A 62 -25.31 -9.42 -6.31
CA TYR A 62 -25.06 -9.38 -4.88
C TYR A 62 -24.23 -8.15 -4.49
N PHE A 63 -23.03 -8.03 -5.06
CA PHE A 63 -22.11 -6.94 -4.73
C PHE A 63 -22.58 -5.58 -5.27
N GLY A 64 -23.38 -5.56 -6.34
CA GLY A 64 -24.02 -4.34 -6.82
C GLY A 64 -25.01 -3.73 -5.81
N ARG A 65 -25.61 -4.56 -4.93
CA ARG A 65 -26.49 -4.12 -3.84
C ARG A 65 -25.77 -3.99 -2.51
N ARG A 66 -24.71 -4.77 -2.29
CA ARG A 66 -24.02 -4.92 -1.00
C ARG A 66 -22.51 -4.94 -1.23
N PRO A 67 -21.86 -3.79 -1.47
CA PRO A 67 -20.40 -3.76 -1.59
C PRO A 67 -19.77 -4.23 -0.29
N ALA A 68 -18.82 -5.15 -0.37
CA ALA A 68 -18.10 -5.62 0.80
C ALA A 68 -16.98 -4.65 1.11
N VAL A 69 -17.06 -4.00 2.28
CA VAL A 69 -16.09 -2.99 2.73
C VAL A 69 -15.42 -3.48 4.00
N MET A 70 -14.09 -3.46 4.02
CA MET A 70 -13.25 -3.80 5.16
C MET A 70 -12.37 -2.60 5.49
N ILE A 71 -12.54 -2.04 6.69
CA ILE A 71 -11.81 -0.84 7.13
C ILE A 71 -11.05 -1.18 8.41
N ASN A 72 -9.80 -0.75 8.47
CA ASN A 72 -9.01 -0.65 9.69
C ASN A 72 -8.22 0.68 9.70
N SER A 73 -7.43 0.92 10.74
CA SER A 73 -6.65 2.16 10.86
C SER A 73 -5.60 2.36 9.76
N LEU A 74 -5.18 1.27 9.11
CA LEU A 74 -4.12 1.29 8.10
C LEU A 74 -4.67 1.37 6.67
N MET A 75 -5.86 0.84 6.41
CA MET A 75 -6.42 0.75 5.07
C MET A 75 -7.94 0.59 5.03
N GLU A 76 -8.50 0.98 3.89
CA GLU A 76 -9.80 0.56 3.42
C GLU A 76 -9.64 -0.35 2.20
N MET A 77 -10.35 -1.47 2.22
CA MET A 77 -10.42 -2.43 1.13
C MET A 77 -11.88 -2.67 0.75
N ARG A 78 -12.16 -2.67 -0.55
CA ARG A 78 -13.50 -2.95 -1.07
C ARG A 78 -13.45 -4.13 -2.03
N ILE A 79 -14.44 -5.00 -1.93
CA ILE A 79 -14.68 -6.11 -2.86
C ILE A 79 -16.02 -5.86 -3.53
N GLY A 80 -15.96 -5.72 -4.85
CA GLY A 80 -17.10 -5.62 -5.74
C GLY A 80 -17.05 -6.72 -6.81
N ALA A 81 -18.02 -6.67 -7.72
CA ALA A 81 -18.04 -7.54 -8.89
C ALA A 81 -18.43 -6.75 -10.14
N LEU A 82 -17.71 -7.01 -11.21
CA LEU A 82 -17.90 -6.43 -12.54
C LEU A 82 -18.10 -7.57 -13.55
N PRO A 83 -18.58 -7.29 -14.78
CA PRO A 83 -18.70 -8.31 -15.83
C PRO A 83 -17.39 -9.07 -16.12
N GLY A 84 -16.22 -8.46 -15.85
CA GLY A 84 -14.91 -9.09 -16.07
C GLY A 84 -14.36 -9.91 -14.89
N GLY A 85 -14.89 -9.76 -13.67
CA GLY A 85 -14.31 -10.40 -12.49
C GLY A 85 -14.74 -9.78 -11.16
N LEU A 86 -14.18 -10.30 -10.07
CA LEU A 86 -14.21 -9.60 -8.78
C LEU A 86 -13.29 -8.38 -8.87
N GLU A 87 -13.82 -7.21 -8.52
CA GLU A 87 -13.04 -5.98 -8.42
C GLU A 87 -12.58 -5.82 -6.97
N ILE A 88 -11.27 -5.75 -6.77
CA ILE A 88 -10.66 -5.47 -5.47
C ILE A 88 -10.09 -4.07 -5.51
N ARG A 89 -10.53 -3.22 -4.59
CA ARG A 89 -10.04 -1.85 -4.44
C ARG A 89 -9.34 -1.70 -3.10
N PHE A 90 -8.29 -0.89 -3.10
CA PHE A 90 -7.46 -0.63 -1.94
C PHE A 90 -7.16 0.87 -1.84
N SER A 91 -7.31 1.41 -0.64
CA SER A 91 -6.91 2.77 -0.30
C SER A 91 -6.16 2.78 1.03
N PRO A 92 -4.98 3.42 1.10
CA PRO A 92 -4.30 3.68 2.37
C PRO A 92 -5.18 4.46 3.35
N GLY A 93 -5.12 4.11 4.63
CA GLY A 93 -5.78 4.80 5.73
C GLY A 93 -4.96 5.99 6.22
N GLN A 94 -5.56 6.83 7.06
CA GLN A 94 -4.93 8.08 7.53
C GLN A 94 -3.81 7.88 8.56
N SER A 95 -3.74 6.70 9.20
CA SER A 95 -2.76 6.42 10.26
C SER A 95 -1.60 5.53 9.79
N ALA A 96 -1.36 5.50 8.47
CA ALA A 96 -0.32 4.68 7.87
C ALA A 96 0.47 5.44 6.81
N ASP A 97 1.79 5.22 6.83
CA ASP A 97 2.67 5.56 5.73
C ASP A 97 2.69 4.43 4.72
N LEU A 98 2.46 4.74 3.45
CA LEU A 98 2.74 3.81 2.35
C LEU A 98 4.22 3.94 1.97
N VAL A 99 5.00 2.90 2.27
CA VAL A 99 6.43 2.86 1.97
C VAL A 99 6.70 1.86 0.86
N ARG A 100 7.36 2.29 -0.21
CA ARG A 100 7.85 1.40 -1.28
C ARG A 100 9.34 1.08 -1.08
N VAL A 101 9.72 -0.14 -1.45
CA VAL A 101 11.10 -0.65 -1.34
C VAL A 101 11.44 -1.44 -2.60
N ASN A 102 12.65 -1.26 -3.13
CA ASN A 102 13.16 -2.06 -4.24
C ASN A 102 14.09 -3.17 -3.73
N PRO A 103 13.60 -4.41 -3.55
CA PRO A 103 14.42 -5.52 -3.06
C PRO A 103 15.53 -5.93 -4.04
N HIS A 104 15.43 -5.57 -5.33
CA HIS A 104 16.39 -5.96 -6.35
C HIS A 104 17.69 -5.14 -6.33
N GLN A 105 17.79 -4.13 -5.46
CA GLN A 105 19.06 -3.48 -5.15
C GLN A 105 20.04 -4.46 -4.45
N ILE A 106 19.53 -5.50 -3.78
CA ILE A 106 20.34 -6.60 -3.27
C ILE A 106 20.42 -7.69 -4.36
N LEU A 107 21.62 -7.88 -4.92
CA LEU A 107 21.83 -8.73 -6.10
C LEU A 107 21.40 -10.18 -5.91
N ASP A 108 21.64 -10.76 -4.74
CA ASP A 108 21.28 -12.16 -4.49
C ASP A 108 19.77 -12.34 -4.34
N ILE A 109 19.06 -11.37 -3.78
CA ILE A 109 17.59 -11.34 -3.76
C ILE A 109 17.05 -11.18 -5.18
N LYS A 110 17.65 -10.31 -6.00
CA LYS A 110 17.28 -10.18 -7.41
C LYS A 110 17.41 -11.52 -8.17
N LYS A 111 18.53 -12.22 -7.99
CA LYS A 111 18.77 -13.53 -8.63
C LYS A 111 17.75 -14.57 -8.15
N LEU A 112 17.53 -14.65 -6.84
CA LEU A 112 16.56 -15.56 -6.25
C LEU A 112 15.16 -15.30 -6.80
N ASN A 113 14.74 -14.04 -6.83
CA ASN A 113 13.43 -13.65 -7.39
C ASN A 113 13.31 -14.05 -8.86
N LEU A 114 14.35 -13.85 -9.68
CA LEU A 114 14.32 -14.28 -11.09
C LEU A 114 14.19 -15.80 -11.26
N GLN A 115 14.71 -16.58 -10.32
CA GLN A 115 14.64 -18.05 -10.35
C GLN A 115 13.30 -18.58 -9.87
N GLU A 116 12.77 -18.00 -8.79
CA GLU A 116 11.66 -18.60 -8.02
C GLU A 116 10.32 -17.89 -8.21
N ALA A 117 10.28 -16.66 -8.73
CA ALA A 117 9.07 -15.83 -8.76
C ALA A 117 7.86 -16.50 -9.40
N ALA A 118 8.05 -17.31 -10.45
CA ALA A 118 6.95 -18.02 -11.10
C ALA A 118 6.32 -19.08 -10.19
N GLY A 119 7.14 -19.83 -9.44
CA GLY A 119 6.65 -20.82 -8.48
C GLY A 119 5.94 -20.17 -7.31
N TRP A 120 6.51 -19.09 -6.78
CA TRP A 120 5.90 -18.28 -5.72
C TRP A 120 4.56 -17.66 -6.14
N ASP A 121 4.50 -17.07 -7.34
CA ASP A 121 3.27 -16.50 -7.88
C ASP A 121 2.20 -17.58 -8.14
N GLN A 122 2.61 -18.81 -8.47
CA GLN A 122 1.68 -19.92 -8.61
C GLN A 122 1.04 -20.34 -7.27
N LEU A 123 1.81 -20.32 -6.17
CA LEU A 123 1.27 -20.56 -4.82
C LEU A 123 0.24 -19.50 -4.46
N ARG A 124 0.60 -18.22 -4.65
CA ARG A 124 -0.32 -17.08 -4.45
C ARG A 124 -1.61 -17.24 -5.27
N LYS A 125 -1.51 -17.53 -6.57
CA LYS A 125 -2.67 -17.72 -7.46
C LYS A 125 -3.58 -18.85 -7.00
N THR A 126 -2.99 -19.94 -6.50
CA THR A 126 -3.75 -21.09 -6.01
C THR A 126 -4.59 -20.70 -4.79
N GLU A 127 -4.00 -20.03 -3.80
CA GLU A 127 -4.73 -19.54 -2.63
C GLU A 127 -5.77 -18.48 -3.02
N LEU A 128 -5.37 -17.48 -3.82
CA LEU A 128 -6.24 -16.40 -4.31
C LEU A 128 -7.49 -16.95 -5.00
N ASN A 129 -7.33 -17.87 -5.95
CA ASN A 129 -8.44 -18.41 -6.72
C ASN A 129 -9.34 -19.32 -5.85
N ALA A 130 -8.78 -20.06 -4.90
CA ALA A 130 -9.56 -20.86 -3.96
C ALA A 130 -10.48 -19.98 -3.09
N PHE A 131 -9.95 -18.90 -2.52
CA PHE A 131 -10.73 -17.96 -1.71
C PHE A 131 -11.71 -17.12 -2.55
N ALA A 132 -11.34 -16.75 -3.79
CA ALA A 132 -12.25 -16.11 -4.72
C ALA A 132 -13.46 -17.02 -5.05
N ALA A 133 -13.21 -18.29 -5.36
CA ALA A 133 -14.27 -19.26 -5.66
C ALA A 133 -15.16 -19.55 -4.43
N GLU A 134 -14.58 -19.57 -3.23
CA GLU A 134 -15.34 -19.65 -1.99
C GLU A 134 -16.23 -18.42 -1.78
N LEU A 135 -15.70 -17.21 -1.96
CA LEU A 135 -16.49 -15.98 -1.85
C LEU A 135 -17.63 -15.94 -2.87
N CYS A 136 -17.37 -16.31 -4.13
CA CYS A 136 -18.38 -16.36 -5.16
C CYS A 136 -19.54 -17.29 -4.79
N ARG A 137 -19.24 -18.49 -4.26
CA ARG A 137 -20.28 -19.41 -3.79
C ARG A 137 -21.07 -18.84 -2.62
N ALA A 138 -20.38 -18.22 -1.64
CA ALA A 138 -21.04 -17.60 -0.49
C ALA A 138 -21.95 -16.43 -0.92
N ALA A 139 -21.48 -15.57 -1.83
CA ALA A 139 -22.24 -14.43 -2.35
C ALA A 139 -23.44 -14.89 -3.21
N ALA A 140 -23.27 -15.89 -4.07
CA ALA A 140 -24.38 -16.45 -4.85
C ALA A 140 -25.45 -17.10 -3.94
N GLN A 141 -25.04 -17.81 -2.90
CA GLN A 141 -25.99 -18.35 -1.91
C GLN A 141 -26.70 -17.22 -1.14
N ALA A 142 -25.95 -16.22 -0.70
CA ALA A 142 -26.48 -15.06 0.02
C ALA A 142 -27.46 -14.24 -0.84
N GLN A 143 -27.23 -14.17 -2.16
CA GLN A 143 -28.14 -13.57 -3.13
C GLN A 143 -29.49 -14.30 -3.18
N LEU A 144 -29.49 -15.64 -3.22
CA LEU A 144 -30.70 -16.46 -3.26
C LEU A 144 -31.53 -16.37 -1.97
N SER A 145 -30.84 -16.25 -0.83
CA SER A 145 -31.47 -16.19 0.49
C SER A 145 -31.72 -14.77 1.00
N ASP A 146 -31.34 -13.75 0.23
CA ASP A 146 -31.37 -12.32 0.58
C ASP A 146 -30.72 -11.97 1.95
N VAL A 147 -29.59 -12.63 2.25
CA VAL A 147 -28.81 -12.41 3.48
C VAL A 147 -27.45 -11.78 3.19
N ALA A 148 -26.75 -11.36 4.23
CA ALA A 148 -25.36 -10.92 4.12
C ALA A 148 -24.40 -12.13 4.04
N VAL A 149 -23.28 -11.99 3.34
CA VAL A 149 -22.17 -12.96 3.43
C VAL A 149 -21.54 -12.81 4.81
N GLU A 150 -21.56 -13.89 5.58
CA GLU A 150 -20.92 -13.93 6.89
C GLU A 150 -19.39 -14.02 6.78
N GLY A 151 -18.70 -13.44 7.75
CA GLY A 151 -17.26 -13.59 7.88
C GLY A 151 -16.44 -12.90 6.78
N LEU A 152 -16.94 -11.84 6.13
CA LEU A 152 -16.21 -11.08 5.11
C LEU A 152 -14.73 -10.76 5.46
N PRO A 153 -14.37 -10.39 6.69
CA PRO A 153 -12.97 -10.12 7.05
C PRO A 153 -12.00 -11.27 6.76
N ARG A 154 -12.47 -12.52 6.72
CA ARG A 154 -11.61 -13.69 6.41
C ARG A 154 -11.04 -13.68 5.00
N TYR A 155 -11.66 -12.92 4.08
CA TYR A 155 -11.19 -12.77 2.70
C TYR A 155 -10.17 -11.64 2.53
N GLY A 156 -9.97 -10.78 3.55
CA GLY A 156 -9.14 -9.58 3.44
C GLY A 156 -7.71 -9.86 2.97
N ARG A 157 -6.99 -10.75 3.66
CA ARG A 157 -5.63 -11.15 3.23
C ARG A 157 -5.64 -12.12 2.03
N PRO A 158 -6.29 -13.29 2.10
CA PRO A 158 -6.10 -14.35 1.10
C PRO A 158 -6.70 -14.03 -0.28
N LEU A 159 -7.70 -13.13 -0.34
CA LEU A 159 -8.24 -12.61 -1.59
C LEU A 159 -7.80 -11.16 -1.83
N GLY A 160 -8.09 -10.28 -0.88
CA GLY A 160 -7.89 -8.84 -1.06
C GLY A 160 -6.43 -8.44 -1.28
N ILE A 161 -5.56 -8.69 -0.29
CA ILE A 161 -4.13 -8.37 -0.39
C ILE A 161 -3.45 -9.23 -1.46
N ASN A 162 -3.73 -10.53 -1.49
CA ASN A 162 -3.13 -11.45 -2.45
C ASN A 162 -3.45 -11.11 -3.92
N ALA A 163 -4.53 -10.38 -4.21
CA ALA A 163 -4.84 -9.89 -5.55
C ALA A 163 -3.91 -8.75 -6.01
N MET A 164 -3.31 -8.01 -5.07
CA MET A 164 -2.51 -6.79 -5.32
C MET A 164 -1.00 -7.07 -5.38
N VAL A 165 -0.56 -8.26 -4.96
CA VAL A 165 0.84 -8.69 -4.93
C VAL A 165 1.13 -9.78 -5.95
N ARG A 166 2.42 -10.10 -6.14
CA ARG A 166 2.89 -11.17 -7.01
C ARG A 166 3.72 -12.15 -6.17
N GLY A 167 4.73 -12.78 -6.78
CA GLY A 167 5.50 -13.85 -6.15
C GLY A 167 6.17 -13.42 -4.85
N LEU A 168 7.06 -12.42 -4.88
CA LEU A 168 7.83 -12.06 -3.70
C LEU A 168 6.95 -11.38 -2.64
N GLY A 169 6.09 -10.44 -3.02
CA GLY A 169 5.21 -9.72 -2.10
C GLY A 169 4.28 -10.64 -1.32
N TYR A 170 3.84 -11.74 -1.91
CA TYR A 170 3.04 -12.75 -1.23
C TYR A 170 3.76 -13.43 -0.04
N HIS A 171 5.08 -13.58 -0.14
CA HIS A 171 5.91 -14.32 0.82
C HIS A 171 6.59 -13.44 1.86
N VAL A 172 6.44 -12.11 1.81
CA VAL A 172 7.13 -11.20 2.73
C VAL A 172 6.17 -10.27 3.45
N GLU A 173 6.63 -9.82 4.62
CA GLU A 173 5.95 -8.83 5.44
C GLU A 173 6.97 -7.89 6.09
N ALA A 174 6.53 -6.66 6.33
CA ALA A 174 7.26 -5.71 7.14
C ALA A 174 7.02 -5.99 8.62
N VAL A 175 8.06 -5.88 9.43
CA VAL A 175 8.01 -6.04 10.88
C VAL A 175 8.47 -4.74 11.52
N HIS A 176 7.56 -4.09 12.23
CA HIS A 176 7.81 -2.86 12.98
C HIS A 176 7.27 -3.04 14.40
N ASP A 177 8.11 -2.85 15.42
CA ASP A 177 7.75 -3.04 16.84
C ASP A 177 7.06 -4.38 17.13
N ARG A 178 7.54 -5.46 16.49
CA ARG A 178 7.00 -6.84 16.55
C ARG A 178 5.61 -7.03 15.93
N ILE A 179 5.02 -5.98 15.37
CA ILE A 179 3.80 -6.06 14.58
C ILE A 179 4.18 -6.36 13.13
N ARG A 180 3.43 -7.28 12.51
CA ARG A 180 3.64 -7.72 11.13
C ARG A 180 2.64 -7.01 10.22
N TYR A 181 3.15 -6.45 9.12
CA TYR A 181 2.39 -5.70 8.13
C TYR A 181 2.60 -6.39 6.78
N PRO A 182 1.56 -6.94 6.14
CA PRO A 182 1.72 -7.63 4.87
C PRO A 182 2.22 -6.66 3.79
N CYS A 183 2.92 -7.19 2.78
CA CYS A 183 3.07 -6.46 1.52
C CYS A 183 1.67 -6.23 0.93
N VAL A 184 1.32 -4.97 0.68
CA VAL A 184 -0.03 -4.60 0.20
C VAL A 184 -0.10 -4.44 -1.30
N MET A 185 1.05 -4.29 -1.97
CA MET A 185 1.14 -4.19 -3.42
C MET A 185 2.53 -4.58 -3.90
N GLU A 186 2.61 -5.23 -5.06
CA GLU A 186 3.86 -5.46 -5.79
C GLU A 186 3.67 -5.02 -7.24
N ASP A 187 4.47 -4.06 -7.71
CA ASP A 187 4.37 -3.56 -9.08
C ASP A 187 5.04 -4.49 -10.11
N LYS A 188 5.02 -4.08 -11.38
CA LYS A 188 5.57 -4.90 -12.48
C LYS A 188 7.09 -4.95 -12.45
N GLU A 189 7.70 -3.90 -11.93
CA GLU A 189 9.13 -3.72 -11.74
C GLU A 189 9.64 -4.47 -10.49
N GLY A 190 8.74 -4.95 -9.64
CA GLY A 190 9.03 -5.75 -8.45
C GLY A 190 9.30 -4.90 -7.20
N TRP A 191 8.87 -3.64 -7.19
CA TRP A 191 8.81 -2.86 -5.96
C TRP A 191 7.74 -3.40 -5.04
N LEU A 192 8.07 -3.46 -3.76
CA LEU A 192 7.20 -3.91 -2.70
C LEU A 192 6.68 -2.71 -1.93
N PHE A 193 5.39 -2.71 -1.63
CA PHE A 193 4.74 -1.62 -0.91
C PHE A 193 4.17 -2.15 0.41
N PHE A 194 4.42 -1.42 1.49
CA PHE A 194 3.97 -1.77 2.83
C PHE A 194 3.25 -0.59 3.46
N LEU A 195 2.13 -0.87 4.14
CA LEU A 195 1.51 0.08 5.04
C LEU A 195 2.09 -0.13 6.43
N VAL A 196 2.90 0.81 6.88
CA VAL A 196 3.51 0.82 8.21
C VAL A 196 2.92 1.98 9.03
N PRO A 197 3.04 1.97 10.37
CA PRO A 197 2.57 3.09 11.18
C PRO A 197 3.15 4.41 10.72
N ASP A 198 2.34 5.46 10.78
CA ASP A 198 2.77 6.83 10.46
C ASP A 198 4.06 7.20 11.20
N GLY A 199 5.00 7.82 10.48
CA GLY A 199 6.28 8.25 11.03
C GLY A 199 7.29 7.11 11.26
N ALA A 200 6.99 5.87 10.86
CA ALA A 200 7.94 4.76 10.96
C ALA A 200 9.26 5.11 10.25
N ARG A 201 10.37 5.05 11.00
CA ARG A 201 11.72 5.36 10.48
C ARG A 201 12.50 4.12 10.07
N GLN A 202 12.11 2.98 10.61
CA GLN A 202 12.74 1.71 10.35
C GLN A 202 11.74 0.56 10.48
N PHE A 203 11.92 -0.46 9.66
CA PHE A 203 11.24 -1.74 9.80
C PHE A 203 12.07 -2.81 9.09
N GLU A 204 11.76 -4.07 9.35
CA GLU A 204 12.45 -5.20 8.73
C GLU A 204 11.53 -5.97 7.79
N ILE A 205 11.97 -6.29 6.57
CA ILE A 205 11.28 -7.23 5.71
C ILE A 205 11.74 -8.64 6.07
N ARG A 206 10.78 -9.50 6.41
CA ARG A 206 10.99 -10.91 6.72
C ARG A 206 10.07 -11.79 5.90
N GLU A 207 10.37 -13.09 5.89
CA GLU A 207 9.41 -14.09 5.43
C GLU A 207 8.11 -14.01 6.24
N ARG A 208 6.99 -14.15 5.53
CA ARG A 208 5.65 -14.21 6.10
C ARG A 208 5.53 -15.36 7.10
N GLY A 209 5.26 -15.02 8.36
CA GLY A 209 5.11 -16.00 9.44
C GLY A 209 3.68 -16.51 9.61
N ASP A 210 3.19 -17.32 8.67
CA ASP A 210 1.90 -18.02 8.82
C ASP A 210 2.12 -19.55 8.88
N ASP A 211 1.61 -20.21 9.92
CA ASP A 211 1.80 -21.65 10.21
C ASP A 211 1.39 -22.60 9.05
N ALA A 212 0.56 -22.13 8.12
CA ALA A 212 0.08 -22.90 6.97
C ALA A 212 1.06 -22.94 5.79
N HIS A 213 2.06 -22.06 5.75
CA HIS A 213 2.95 -21.91 4.61
C HIS A 213 4.31 -22.57 4.90
N ARG A 214 4.70 -23.51 4.04
CA ARG A 214 6.08 -24.01 4.04
C ARG A 214 6.99 -22.82 3.72
N SER A 215 8.01 -22.59 4.56
CA SER A 215 9.05 -21.61 4.29
C SER A 215 9.65 -21.86 2.91
N VAL A 216 9.57 -20.85 2.05
CA VAL A 216 10.09 -20.84 0.67
C VAL A 216 11.29 -19.92 0.55
N LEU A 217 11.44 -18.97 1.47
CA LEU A 217 12.60 -18.10 1.52
C LEU A 217 13.75 -18.77 2.30
N PRO A 218 15.00 -18.40 2.02
CA PRO A 218 16.15 -18.83 2.79
C PRO A 218 16.00 -18.48 4.28
N LEU A 219 16.50 -19.34 5.17
CA LEU A 219 16.36 -19.20 6.64
C LEU A 219 16.93 -17.89 7.19
N ASP A 220 17.87 -17.27 6.49
CA ASP A 220 18.56 -16.04 6.87
C ASP A 220 18.02 -14.79 6.16
N PHE A 221 16.89 -14.88 5.43
CA PHE A 221 16.28 -13.76 4.73
C PHE A 221 15.81 -12.65 5.70
N SER A 222 16.47 -11.50 5.65
CA SER A 222 16.18 -10.35 6.51
C SER A 222 16.69 -9.05 5.89
N ILE A 223 15.81 -8.11 5.58
CA ILE A 223 16.19 -6.83 4.98
C ILE A 223 15.80 -5.69 5.92
N GLN A 224 16.77 -4.93 6.39
CA GLN A 224 16.51 -3.74 7.19
C GLN A 224 16.20 -2.55 6.31
N ILE A 225 15.07 -1.89 6.56
CA ILE A 225 14.61 -0.73 5.81
C ILE A 225 14.76 0.51 6.67
N THR A 226 15.42 1.53 6.12
CA THR A 226 15.44 2.89 6.70
C THR A 226 14.55 3.80 5.87
N VAL A 227 13.65 4.54 6.52
CA VAL A 227 12.71 5.44 5.85
C VAL A 227 13.05 6.89 6.21
N PRO A 228 13.53 7.71 5.26
CA PRO A 228 13.86 9.11 5.51
C PRO A 228 12.62 9.90 5.96
N PRO A 229 12.75 10.84 6.91
CA PRO A 229 11.61 11.64 7.37
C PRO A 229 10.97 12.41 6.20
N THR A 230 9.65 12.59 6.25
CA THR A 230 8.96 13.50 5.34
C THR A 230 9.48 14.91 5.62
N ILE A 231 10.17 15.51 4.64
CA ILE A 231 10.54 16.91 4.72
C ILE A 231 9.26 17.67 4.41
N GLU A 232 8.57 18.17 5.44
CA GLU A 232 7.52 19.17 5.23
C GLU A 232 8.15 20.35 4.50
N GLU A 233 7.65 20.67 3.31
CA GLU A 233 8.10 21.86 2.59
C GLU A 233 7.87 23.07 3.50
N THR A 234 8.96 23.62 4.02
CA THR A 234 8.95 24.86 4.81
C THR A 234 8.14 25.90 4.04
N PRO A 235 7.21 26.65 4.66
CA PRO A 235 6.45 27.69 3.97
C PRO A 235 7.44 28.61 3.26
N ARG A 236 7.34 28.67 1.93
CA ARG A 236 8.10 29.60 1.12
C ARG A 236 7.65 30.99 1.55
N ILE A 237 8.40 31.61 2.45
CA ILE A 237 8.26 33.04 2.72
C ILE A 237 8.55 33.71 1.38
N GLU A 238 7.50 34.16 0.70
CA GLU A 238 7.66 35.05 -0.44
C GLU A 238 8.47 36.25 0.04
N PRO A 239 9.59 36.60 -0.61
CA PRO A 239 10.31 37.79 -0.24
C PRO A 239 9.38 38.98 -0.51
N THR A 240 8.90 39.60 0.56
CA THR A 240 8.32 40.94 0.51
C THR A 240 9.35 41.81 -0.18
N LEU A 241 9.01 42.29 -1.38
CA LEU A 241 9.81 43.28 -2.11
C LEU A 241 9.92 44.52 -1.22
N GLU A 242 11.05 44.65 -0.52
CA GLU A 242 11.52 45.94 -0.04
C GLU A 242 11.86 46.78 -1.28
N GLU A 243 10.95 47.69 -1.63
CA GLU A 243 11.22 48.76 -2.59
C GLU A 243 12.22 49.75 -1.98
N GLU A 244 13.51 49.55 -2.26
CA GLU A 244 14.51 50.63 -2.26
C GLU A 244 14.65 51.14 -3.70
N SER A 245 14.25 52.37 -4.02
CA SER A 245 15.06 53.62 -3.98
C SER A 245 14.67 54.46 -5.23
N PRO A 246 15.04 55.77 -5.41
CA PRO A 246 15.88 56.66 -4.60
C PRO A 246 15.34 58.11 -4.40
N THR A 247 16.02 58.80 -3.50
CA THR A 247 16.03 60.22 -3.16
C THR A 247 16.24 61.19 -4.35
N ALA A 248 15.46 62.29 -4.43
CA ALA A 248 15.94 63.61 -4.88
C ALA A 248 15.00 64.81 -4.54
N VAL A 249 15.21 65.38 -3.34
CA VAL A 249 15.34 66.83 -2.96
C VAL A 249 14.28 67.90 -3.38
N PRO A 250 14.29 69.14 -2.79
CA PRO A 250 13.27 69.59 -1.83
C PRO A 250 12.52 70.87 -2.28
N SER A 251 11.50 71.30 -1.51
CA SER A 251 11.27 72.70 -1.05
C SER A 251 9.80 72.92 -0.65
N SER A 252 9.63 73.48 0.55
CA SER A 252 8.79 74.64 0.92
C SER A 252 7.35 74.71 0.37
N GLU A 253 6.28 75.08 1.07
CA GLU A 253 6.01 75.57 2.42
C GLU A 253 4.49 75.88 2.39
N THR A 254 3.85 75.88 3.55
CA THR A 254 2.60 76.62 3.86
C THR A 254 1.21 76.05 3.48
N SER A 255 0.40 75.90 4.55
CA SER A 255 -1.01 76.34 4.65
C SER A 255 -2.08 75.56 3.86
N ARG A 256 -3.15 75.01 4.44
CA ARG A 256 -4.12 75.56 5.41
C ARG A 256 -5.03 74.44 5.95
N MET A 257 -5.53 74.63 7.18
CA MET A 257 -6.59 73.83 7.82
C MET A 257 -8.02 74.40 7.53
N PRO A 258 -9.14 73.79 8.01
CA PRO A 258 -10.39 73.44 7.31
C PRO A 258 -11.54 74.42 7.64
N PRO A 259 -12.86 74.18 7.32
CA PRO A 259 -13.77 73.18 7.93
C PRO A 259 -14.71 72.54 6.86
N GLU A 260 -15.63 71.59 7.09
CA GLU A 260 -16.91 71.77 7.79
C GLU A 260 -17.75 70.46 7.75
N LYS A 261 -18.77 70.43 8.61
CA LYS A 261 -19.45 69.31 9.28
C LYS A 261 -20.83 69.04 8.58
N PRO A 262 -21.83 68.34 9.18
CA PRO A 262 -22.09 66.89 9.18
C PRO A 262 -23.55 66.52 8.76
N ALA A 263 -24.00 65.31 9.13
CA ALA A 263 -25.40 64.88 9.32
C ALA A 263 -26.22 64.62 8.03
N SER A 264 -27.22 63.74 7.94
CA SER A 264 -27.88 62.71 8.75
C SER A 264 -28.99 62.17 7.81
N ASN A 265 -29.32 60.88 7.75
CA ASN A 265 -30.48 60.32 8.45
C ASN A 265 -30.65 58.85 8.02
N ALA A 266 -30.82 57.98 9.00
CA ALA A 266 -31.48 56.67 8.88
C ALA A 266 -33.02 56.84 8.89
N PRO A 267 -33.82 55.80 9.20
CA PRO A 267 -34.31 54.62 8.46
C PRO A 267 -35.86 54.76 8.27
N PRO A 268 -36.79 53.75 8.22
CA PRO A 268 -36.74 52.27 8.15
C PRO A 268 -37.74 51.60 7.13
N GLU A 269 -37.70 50.26 7.11
CA GLU A 269 -38.74 49.22 6.79
C GLU A 269 -40.24 49.56 7.01
N PRO A 270 -41.26 48.68 6.79
CA PRO A 270 -41.42 47.40 6.05
C PRO A 270 -42.79 47.29 5.28
N GLU A 271 -43.19 46.07 4.87
CA GLU A 271 -44.56 45.48 4.76
C GLU A 271 -44.76 44.69 3.45
N MET A 272 -44.81 43.35 3.46
CA MET A 272 -45.87 42.40 3.89
C MET A 272 -46.82 41.95 2.75
N MET A 273 -46.87 40.62 2.56
CA MET A 273 -48.06 39.79 2.25
C MET A 273 -48.68 39.90 0.83
N LYS A 274 -49.21 38.84 0.18
CA LYS A 274 -49.82 37.58 0.63
C LYS A 274 -49.63 36.45 -0.40
N PRO A 275 -49.86 35.18 0.00
CA PRO A 275 -50.21 34.09 -0.91
C PRO A 275 -51.74 33.93 -1.04
N GLU A 276 -52.19 33.49 -2.22
CA GLU A 276 -53.35 32.62 -2.45
C GLU A 276 -52.94 31.55 -3.47
#